data_AF-W0T557-F1
#
_entry.id   AF-W0T557-F1
#
_cell.length_a   1.000
_cell.length_b   1.000
_cell.length_c   1.000
_cell.angle_alpha   90.00
_cell.angle_beta   90.00
_cell.angle_gamma   90.00
#
_symmetry.space_group_name_H-M   'P 1'
#
loop_
_entity.id
_entity.type
_entity.pdbx_description
1 polymer ?
#
loop_
_entity_poly.entity_id
_entity_poly.type
_entity_poly.pdbx_seq_one_letter_code
_entity_poly.pdbx_strand_id
1 'polypeptide(L)'
;MFRQSIRRASTLPKHALEPAFGKPDLAAAQAYKEYIKNSTAHAQHTSNLWVKISLFVAAPAIALTAVNTYFVEAEHAKHREHLKHVPDEDWPRDYEFQNIRTKPFFWGDGDKTLFWNPVINRHISHD
;
A
#
# COMPACT_ATOMS: atom_id res chain seq x y z
N MET A 1 16.65 45.66 -40.36
CA MET A 1 15.38 46.37 -40.69
C MET A 1 14.20 45.46 -41.07
N PHE A 2 14.39 44.18 -41.42
CA PHE A 2 13.30 43.29 -41.89
C PHE A 2 12.33 42.74 -40.81
N ARG A 3 12.69 42.75 -39.52
CA ARG A 3 11.81 42.23 -38.45
C ARG A 3 10.69 43.20 -38.04
N GLN A 4 10.83 44.50 -38.34
CA GLN A 4 9.81 45.51 -38.01
C GLN A 4 8.71 45.59 -39.08
N SER A 5 8.99 45.23 -40.33
CA SER A 5 8.04 45.23 -41.44
C SER A 5 7.06 44.04 -41.41
N ILE A 6 7.49 42.86 -40.94
CA ILE A 6 6.59 41.69 -40.79
C ILE A 6 5.56 41.91 -39.67
N ARG A 7 5.91 42.67 -38.61
CA ARG A 7 4.96 43.05 -37.54
C ARG A 7 3.88 44.05 -37.99
N ARG A 8 4.03 44.69 -39.15
CA ARG A 8 3.02 45.65 -39.69
C ARG A 8 1.93 45.00 -40.54
N ALA A 9 2.07 43.73 -40.95
CA ALA A 9 1.11 43.05 -41.83
C ALA A 9 0.08 42.18 -41.10
N SER A 10 0.30 41.85 -39.82
CA SER A 10 -0.71 41.16 -39.01
C SER A 10 -1.70 42.18 -38.44
N THR A 11 -2.69 42.57 -39.23
CA THR A 11 -3.82 43.34 -38.71
C THR A 11 -4.67 42.43 -37.85
N LEU A 12 -4.87 42.79 -36.59
CA LEU A 12 -5.77 42.05 -35.69
C LEU A 12 -7.18 41.99 -36.30
N PRO A 13 -7.88 40.84 -36.24
CA PRO A 13 -9.26 40.75 -36.68
C PRO A 13 -10.15 41.73 -35.88
N LYS A 14 -11.27 42.15 -36.47
CA LYS A 14 -12.13 43.23 -35.95
C LYS A 14 -12.49 43.09 -34.46
N HIS A 15 -12.69 41.87 -33.99
CA HIS A 15 -13.11 41.52 -32.62
C HIS A 15 -11.95 41.01 -31.74
N ALA A 16 -10.69 41.14 -32.17
CA ALA A 16 -9.54 40.58 -31.46
C ALA A 16 -9.30 41.20 -30.06
N LEU A 17 -9.77 42.44 -29.86
CA LEU A 17 -9.64 43.17 -28.59
C LEU A 17 -10.97 43.28 -27.85
N GLU A 18 -12.04 42.65 -28.36
CA GLU A 18 -13.31 42.60 -27.67
C GLU A 18 -13.19 41.70 -26.43
N PRO A 19 -13.87 42.03 -25.31
CA PRO A 19 -13.86 41.19 -24.13
C PRO A 19 -14.35 39.77 -24.46
N ALA A 20 -13.52 38.77 -24.17
CA ALA A 20 -13.85 37.37 -24.43
C ALA A 20 -14.94 36.82 -23.49
N PHE A 21 -15.12 37.45 -22.33
CA PHE A 21 -16.09 37.04 -21.31
C PHE A 21 -17.05 38.19 -20.97
N GLY A 22 -18.28 37.82 -20.59
CA GLY A 22 -19.30 38.76 -20.14
C GLY A 22 -18.98 39.39 -18.78
N LYS A 23 -19.98 40.07 -18.18
CA LYS A 23 -19.81 40.68 -16.86
C LYS A 23 -19.49 39.57 -15.82
N PRO A 24 -18.41 39.73 -15.04
CA PRO A 24 -18.05 38.71 -14.05
C PRO A 24 -19.09 38.65 -12.93
N ASP A 25 -19.45 37.44 -12.52
CA ASP A 25 -20.24 37.21 -11.31
C ASP A 25 -19.32 37.28 -10.08
N LEU A 26 -19.25 38.47 -9.49
CA LEU A 26 -18.42 38.74 -8.33
C LEU A 26 -18.92 38.03 -7.07
N ALA A 27 -20.23 37.79 -6.95
CA ALA A 27 -20.83 37.14 -5.80
C ALA A 27 -20.47 35.66 -5.78
N ALA A 28 -20.63 34.96 -6.91
CA ALA A 28 -20.19 33.58 -7.04
C ALA A 28 -18.67 33.42 -6.83
N ALA A 29 -17.87 34.36 -7.35
CA ALA A 29 -16.42 34.35 -7.15
C ALA A 29 -16.02 34.56 -5.68
N GLN A 30 -16.72 35.42 -4.94
CA GLN A 30 -16.50 35.61 -3.49
C GLN A 30 -16.91 34.38 -2.69
N ALA A 31 -18.09 33.82 -2.97
CA ALA A 31 -18.57 32.59 -2.32
C ALA A 31 -17.58 31.43 -2.52
N TYR A 32 -17.01 31.29 -3.73
CA TYR A 32 -16.00 30.28 -4.00
C TYR A 32 -14.71 30.51 -3.21
N LYS A 33 -14.23 31.75 -3.10
CA LYS A 33 -13.05 32.09 -2.29
C LYS A 33 -13.27 31.77 -0.81
N GLU A 34 -14.45 32.06 -0.30
CA GLU A 34 -14.84 31.73 1.08
C GLU A 34 -14.94 30.23 1.30
N TYR A 35 -15.54 29.50 0.35
CA TYR A 35 -15.60 28.05 0.37
C TYR A 35 -14.21 27.42 0.47
N ILE A 36 -13.26 27.85 -0.37
CA ILE A 36 -11.88 27.33 -0.35
C ILE A 36 -11.21 27.63 0.99
N LYS A 37 -11.39 28.85 1.52
CA LYS A 37 -10.85 29.22 2.83
C LYS A 37 -11.40 28.32 3.94
N ASN A 38 -12.72 28.12 3.96
CA ASN A 38 -13.39 27.31 4.96
C ASN A 38 -13.00 25.83 4.85
N SER A 39 -12.97 25.29 3.63
CA SER A 39 -12.54 23.92 3.36
C SER A 39 -11.09 23.68 3.79
N THR A 40 -10.20 24.65 3.55
CA THR A 40 -8.79 24.55 3.95
C THR A 40 -8.66 24.56 5.48
N ALA A 41 -9.36 25.48 6.16
CA ALA A 41 -9.36 25.53 7.62
C ALA A 41 -9.95 24.25 8.25
N HIS A 42 -11.04 23.73 7.66
CA HIS A 42 -11.64 22.48 8.09
C HIS A 42 -10.68 21.30 7.91
N ALA A 43 -10.02 21.19 6.75
CA ALA A 43 -9.04 20.14 6.48
C ALA A 43 -7.86 20.18 7.47
N GLN A 44 -7.37 21.37 7.80
CA GLN A 44 -6.30 21.53 8.80
C GLN A 44 -6.74 21.03 10.19
N HIS A 45 -7.94 21.37 10.63
CA HIS A 45 -8.48 20.90 11.90
C HIS A 45 -8.66 19.37 11.91
N THR A 46 -9.27 18.83 10.86
CA THR A 46 -9.51 17.39 10.72
C THR A 46 -8.20 16.60 10.64
N SER A 47 -7.19 17.10 9.92
CA SER A 47 -5.87 16.48 9.88
C SER A 47 -5.22 16.43 11.26
N ASN A 48 -5.29 17.52 12.03
CA ASN A 48 -4.75 17.55 13.39
C ASN A 48 -5.48 16.59 14.33
N LEU A 49 -6.79 16.43 14.18
CA LEU A 49 -7.57 15.43 14.92
C LEU A 49 -7.08 14.01 14.61
N TRP A 50 -6.93 13.66 13.33
CA TRP A 50 -6.51 12.31 12.94
C TRP A 50 -5.08 11.99 13.33
N VAL A 51 -4.16 12.95 13.29
CA VAL A 51 -2.80 12.76 13.83
C VAL A 51 -2.86 12.40 15.31
N LYS A 52 -3.71 13.08 16.10
CA LYS A 52 -3.89 12.76 17.52
C LYS A 52 -4.47 11.36 17.71
N ILE A 53 -5.50 10.97 16.95
CA ILE A 53 -6.08 9.62 17.05
C ILE A 53 -5.02 8.55 16.71
N SER A 54 -4.27 8.75 15.63
CA SER A 54 -3.19 7.82 15.25
C SER A 54 -2.14 7.66 16.35
N LEU A 55 -1.72 8.76 16.99
CA LEU A 55 -0.69 8.73 18.02
C LEU A 55 -1.20 8.25 19.39
N PHE A 56 -2.43 8.62 19.78
CA PHE A 56 -2.95 8.36 21.12
C PHE A 56 -3.84 7.12 21.20
N VAL A 57 -4.29 6.58 20.06
CA VAL A 57 -5.12 5.37 20.02
C VAL A 57 -4.41 4.26 19.25
N ALA A 58 -4.04 4.50 17.99
CA ALA A 58 -3.48 3.44 17.15
C ALA A 58 -2.09 2.99 17.63
N ALA A 59 -1.19 3.92 17.98
CA ALA A 59 0.14 3.55 18.45
C ALA A 59 0.12 2.75 19.77
N PRO A 60 -0.67 3.11 20.81
CA PRO A 60 -0.83 2.25 21.99
C PRO A 60 -1.46 0.90 21.68
N ALA A 61 -2.46 0.83 20.80
CA ALA A 61 -3.07 -0.43 20.39
C ALA A 61 -2.03 -1.36 19.72
N ILE A 62 -1.22 -0.83 18.80
CA ILE A 62 -0.12 -1.57 18.16
C ILE A 62 0.89 -2.03 19.20
N ALA A 63 1.26 -1.19 20.17
CA ALA A 63 2.20 -1.57 21.22
C ALA A 63 1.68 -2.76 22.05
N LEU A 64 0.40 -2.74 22.43
CA LEU A 64 -0.22 -3.85 23.17
C LEU A 64 -0.27 -5.13 22.34
N THR A 65 -0.67 -5.04 21.07
CA THR A 65 -0.71 -6.21 20.17
C THR A 65 0.68 -6.75 19.89
N ALA A 66 1.70 -5.89 19.78
CA ALA A 66 3.08 -6.30 19.58
C ALA A 66 3.61 -7.09 20.77
N VAL A 67 3.31 -6.66 22.01
CA VAL A 67 3.70 -7.42 23.22
C VAL A 67 3.02 -8.79 23.25
N ASN A 68 1.71 -8.85 22.98
CA ASN A 68 0.98 -10.11 22.94
C ASN A 68 1.55 -11.06 21.87
N THR A 69 1.74 -10.56 20.65
CA THR A 69 2.28 -11.33 19.53
C THR A 69 3.70 -11.80 19.80
N TYR A 70 4.53 -10.97 20.45
CA TYR A 70 5.89 -11.35 20.83
C TYR A 70 5.92 -12.57 21.75
N PHE A 71 5.04 -12.64 22.76
CA PHE A 71 4.99 -13.79 23.65
C PHE A 71 4.53 -15.07 22.93
N VAL A 72 3.47 -14.97 22.13
CA VAL A 72 2.97 -16.11 21.33
C VAL A 72 4.03 -16.59 20.34
N GLU A 73 4.70 -15.66 19.65
CA GLU A 73 5.74 -16.00 18.68
C GLU A 73 6.98 -16.59 19.34
N ALA A 74 7.34 -16.17 20.56
CA ALA A 74 8.42 -16.78 21.32
C ALA A 74 8.12 -18.25 21.68
N GLU A 75 6.87 -18.58 21.99
CA GLU A 75 6.44 -19.97 22.19
C GLU A 75 6.48 -20.77 20.88
N HIS A 76 5.98 -20.20 19.78
CA HIS A 76 6.08 -20.84 18.46
C HIS A 76 7.54 -21.04 18.02
N ALA A 77 8.44 -20.10 18.31
CA ALA A 77 9.86 -20.24 18.01
C ALA A 77 10.47 -21.43 18.75
N LYS A 78 10.20 -21.58 20.05
CA LYS A 78 10.65 -22.74 20.83
C LYS A 78 10.06 -24.05 20.29
N HIS A 79 8.78 -24.05 19.91
CA HIS A 79 8.15 -25.22 19.31
C HIS A 79 8.81 -25.63 17.98
N ARG A 80 9.13 -24.66 17.11
CA ARG A 80 9.87 -24.93 15.86
C ARG A 80 11.27 -25.47 16.12
N GLU A 81 11.97 -24.97 17.14
CA GLU A 81 13.26 -25.54 17.54
C GLU A 81 13.13 -26.99 18.02
N HIS A 82 12.09 -27.34 18.78
CA HIS A 82 11.84 -28.73 19.15
C HIS A 82 11.56 -29.60 17.91
N LEU A 83 10.69 -29.15 17.00
CA LEU A 83 10.37 -29.88 15.77
C LEU A 83 11.61 -30.14 14.92
N LYS A 84 12.57 -29.22 14.86
CA LYS A 84 13.81 -29.39 14.10
C LYS A 84 14.63 -30.62 14.53
N HIS A 85 14.51 -31.04 15.79
CA HIS A 85 15.24 -32.20 16.33
C HIS A 85 14.43 -33.50 16.23
N VAL A 86 13.17 -33.46 15.80
CA VAL A 86 12.35 -34.66 15.56
C VAL A 86 12.88 -35.37 14.32
N PRO A 87 13.30 -36.66 14.41
CA PRO A 87 13.70 -37.46 13.27
C PRO A 87 12.56 -37.64 12.26
N ASP A 88 12.88 -37.84 10.97
CA ASP A 88 11.87 -38.06 9.93
C ASP A 88 11.09 -39.37 10.12
N GLU A 89 11.69 -40.37 10.77
CA GLU A 89 11.01 -41.63 11.14
C GLU A 89 9.88 -41.44 12.16
N ASP A 90 10.01 -40.45 13.04
CA ASP A 90 9.01 -40.09 14.05
C ASP A 90 8.01 -39.04 13.52
N TRP A 91 8.21 -38.55 12.29
CA TRP A 91 7.29 -37.59 11.69
C TRP A 91 5.98 -38.29 11.30
N PRO A 92 4.81 -37.70 11.59
CA PRO A 92 3.53 -38.30 11.22
C PRO A 92 3.45 -38.54 9.72
N ARG A 93 2.95 -39.72 9.32
CA ARG A 93 2.69 -40.01 7.90
C ARG A 93 1.66 -39.04 7.34
N ASP A 94 2.03 -38.36 6.26
CA ASP A 94 1.15 -37.42 5.57
C ASP A 94 -0.07 -38.15 4.96
N TYR A 95 -1.21 -37.46 4.90
CA TYR A 95 -2.38 -37.97 4.18
C TYR A 95 -2.19 -37.87 2.67
N GLU A 96 -2.91 -38.69 1.88
CA GLU A 96 -2.79 -38.74 0.40
C GLU A 96 -3.01 -37.40 -0.31
N PHE A 97 -3.78 -36.50 0.30
CA PHE A 97 -4.04 -35.17 -0.25
C PHE A 97 -2.99 -34.11 0.13
N GLN A 98 -2.08 -34.43 1.06
CA GLN A 98 -0.98 -33.58 1.46
C GLN A 98 0.24 -33.86 0.57
N ASN A 99 1.08 -32.84 0.37
CA ASN A 99 2.32 -32.95 -0.41
C ASN A 99 2.19 -33.54 -1.84
N ILE A 100 1.00 -33.51 -2.46
CA ILE A 100 0.80 -33.99 -3.83
C ILE A 100 1.76 -33.29 -4.82
N ARG A 101 2.40 -34.08 -5.69
CA ARG A 101 3.15 -33.62 -6.86
C ARG A 101 2.71 -34.40 -8.10
N THR A 102 1.86 -33.80 -8.94
CA THR A 102 1.47 -34.40 -10.24
C THR A 102 2.57 -34.23 -11.29
N LYS A 103 3.33 -33.14 -11.20
CA LYS A 103 4.53 -32.85 -11.97
C LYS A 103 5.52 -32.13 -11.03
N PRO A 104 6.83 -32.43 -11.09
CA PRO A 104 7.81 -31.68 -10.33
C PRO A 104 7.80 -30.20 -10.72
N PHE A 105 8.08 -29.33 -9.74
CA PHE A 105 8.34 -27.92 -10.01
C PHE A 105 9.51 -27.79 -11.00
N PHE A 106 9.50 -26.71 -11.78
CA PHE A 106 10.52 -26.47 -12.80
C PHE A 106 11.80 -25.82 -12.25
N TRP A 107 11.93 -25.70 -10.93
CA TRP A 107 13.08 -25.11 -10.24
C TRP A 107 13.55 -26.03 -9.11
N GLY A 108 14.78 -25.78 -8.64
CA GLY A 108 15.37 -26.50 -7.53
C GLY A 108 15.44 -28.01 -7.81
N ASP A 109 15.00 -28.79 -6.82
CA ASP A 109 14.88 -30.25 -6.90
C ASP A 109 13.51 -30.73 -7.39
N GLY A 110 12.63 -29.79 -7.75
CA GLY A 110 11.29 -30.09 -8.23
C GLY A 110 10.25 -30.34 -7.13
N ASP A 111 10.61 -30.21 -5.85
CA ASP A 111 9.69 -30.55 -4.75
C ASP A 111 9.31 -29.36 -3.86
N LYS A 112 10.23 -28.41 -3.66
CA LYS A 112 10.05 -27.33 -2.69
C LYS A 112 9.38 -26.09 -3.30
N THR A 113 8.35 -25.59 -2.62
CA THR A 113 7.68 -24.32 -2.96
C THR A 113 8.56 -23.09 -2.66
N LEU A 114 8.13 -21.90 -3.10
CA LEU A 114 8.87 -20.65 -2.86
C LEU A 114 9.09 -20.32 -1.37
N PHE A 115 8.10 -20.61 -0.52
CA PHE A 115 8.17 -20.39 0.93
C PHE A 115 8.20 -21.71 1.70
N TRP A 116 8.99 -22.66 1.20
CA TRP A 116 9.18 -23.96 1.85
C TRP A 116 10.12 -23.84 3.05
N ASN A 117 9.64 -24.19 4.25
CA ASN A 117 10.47 -24.31 5.44
C ASN A 117 10.68 -25.80 5.79
N PRO A 118 11.90 -26.36 5.66
CA PRO A 118 12.14 -27.78 5.87
C PRO A 118 11.89 -28.25 7.30
N VAL A 119 11.77 -27.35 8.28
CA VAL A 119 11.45 -27.73 9.67
C VAL A 119 9.98 -28.12 9.81
N ILE A 120 9.08 -27.43 9.11
CA ILE A 120 7.62 -27.57 9.27
C ILE A 120 6.91 -28.10 8.02
N ASN A 121 7.56 -28.01 6.86
CA ASN A 121 7.11 -28.57 5.59
C ASN A 121 8.15 -29.63 5.23
N ARG A 122 7.90 -30.86 5.63
CA ARG A 122 8.70 -32.01 5.24
C ARG A 122 7.93 -32.78 4.18
N HIS A 123 8.65 -33.35 3.24
CA HIS A 123 8.09 -34.29 2.27
C HIS A 123 8.90 -35.57 2.39
N ILE A 124 8.40 -36.49 3.21
CA ILE A 124 9.08 -37.72 3.55
C ILE A 124 8.54 -38.80 2.60
N SER A 125 9.44 -39.45 1.87
CA SER A 125 9.07 -40.60 1.04
C SER A 125 8.78 -41.79 1.97
N HIS A 126 7.63 -42.44 1.73
CA HIS A 126 7.16 -43.60 2.50
C HIS A 126 7.12 -44.87 1.61
N ASP A 127 7.93 -44.88 0.56
CA ASP A 127 8.02 -45.96 -0.43
C ASP A 127 8.82 -47.17 0.08
#